data_AF-A0A0S9NWG0-F1
#
_entry.id   AF-A0A0S9NWG0-F1
#
_cell.length_a   1.000
_cell.length_b   1.000
_cell.length_c   1.000
_cell.angle_alpha   90.00
_cell.angle_beta   90.00
_cell.angle_gamma   90.00
#
_symmetry.space_group_name_H-M   'P 1'
#
loop_
_entity.id
_entity.type
_entity.pdbx_description
1 polymer ?
#
loop_
_entity_poly.entity_id
_entity_poly.type
_entity_poly.pdbx_seq_one_letter_code
_entity_poly.pdbx_strand_id
1 'polypeptide(L)'
;MEPMKPMEPMKPMQPMQPMAPMQPMQADDGWWPEGLSNPSSTGAQNDLQYAFFPQQRRLAIRQGGSVQQYDTGELSISGVAQSQSGQGPGANPVFSTAQGEVALSSLRKLG
;
A
#
# COMPACT_ATOMS: atom_id res chain seq x y z
N MET A 1 -11.34 -44.61 -50.23
CA MET A 1 -11.31 -44.19 -48.82
C MET A 1 -9.93 -44.57 -48.30
N GLU A 2 -9.02 -43.61 -48.32
CA GLU A 2 -7.63 -43.78 -47.92
C GLU A 2 -7.28 -42.78 -46.80
N PRO A 3 -6.32 -43.14 -45.96
CA PRO A 3 -6.36 -42.88 -44.52
C PRO A 3 -5.84 -41.48 -44.13
N MET A 4 -6.16 -41.08 -42.89
CA MET A 4 -5.89 -39.77 -42.31
C MET A 4 -4.41 -39.35 -42.39
N LYS A 5 -4.18 -38.08 -42.75
CA LYS A 5 -2.86 -37.41 -42.80
C LYS A 5 -2.54 -36.75 -41.43
N PRO A 6 -1.35 -36.14 -41.23
CA PRO A 6 -0.25 -36.63 -40.39
C PRO A 6 -0.16 -35.87 -39.05
N MET A 7 0.44 -36.49 -38.03
CA MET A 7 0.74 -35.78 -36.77
C MET A 7 1.85 -34.75 -37.00
N GLU A 8 1.55 -33.47 -36.73
CA GLU A 8 2.50 -32.38 -36.84
C GLU A 8 3.62 -32.51 -35.79
N PRO A 9 4.89 -32.24 -36.14
CA PRO A 9 6.00 -32.31 -35.19
C PRO A 9 5.84 -31.20 -34.14
N MET A 10 6.00 -31.57 -32.86
CA MET A 10 5.90 -30.65 -31.74
C MET A 10 6.87 -29.47 -31.91
N LYS A 11 6.35 -28.25 -31.68
CA LYS A 11 7.11 -27.00 -31.76
C LYS A 11 8.32 -27.05 -30.82
N PRO A 12 9.52 -26.59 -31.24
CA PRO A 12 10.64 -26.46 -30.32
C PRO A 12 10.27 -25.45 -29.23
N MET A 13 10.42 -25.86 -27.97
CA MET A 13 10.20 -25.00 -26.82
C MET A 13 11.12 -23.78 -26.95
N GLN A 14 10.53 -22.59 -27.00
CA GLN A 14 11.25 -21.33 -27.01
C GLN A 14 12.14 -21.24 -25.75
N PRO A 15 13.37 -20.73 -25.84
CA PRO A 15 14.17 -20.51 -24.64
C PRO A 15 13.40 -19.55 -23.73
N MET A 16 13.23 -19.95 -22.46
CA MET A 16 12.60 -19.11 -21.44
C MET A 16 13.29 -17.75 -21.48
N GLN A 17 12.53 -16.70 -21.83
CA GLN A 17 13.02 -15.33 -21.77
C GLN A 17 13.55 -15.10 -20.34
N PRO A 18 14.70 -14.44 -20.16
CA PRO A 18 15.15 -14.11 -18.81
C PRO A 18 14.02 -13.35 -18.15
N MET A 19 13.58 -13.82 -16.97
CA MET A 19 12.59 -13.12 -16.17
C MET A 19 13.04 -11.67 -16.11
N ALA A 20 12.25 -10.76 -16.70
CA ALA A 20 12.51 -9.34 -16.59
C ALA A 20 12.76 -9.05 -15.10
N PRO A 21 13.77 -8.25 -14.73
CA PRO A 21 13.96 -7.89 -13.33
C PRO A 21 12.59 -7.42 -12.84
N MET A 22 12.08 -8.03 -11.77
CA MET A 22 10.85 -7.59 -11.14
C MET A 22 11.00 -6.08 -11.01
N GLN A 23 10.21 -5.33 -11.79
CA GLN A 23 10.24 -3.88 -11.73
C GLN A 23 10.14 -3.57 -10.24
N PRO A 24 11.08 -2.81 -9.63
CA PRO A 24 10.96 -2.48 -8.22
C PRO A 24 9.56 -1.95 -8.06
N MET A 25 8.77 -2.63 -7.22
CA MET A 25 7.36 -2.38 -6.94
C MET A 25 7.19 -0.88 -7.06
N GLN A 26 6.63 -0.42 -8.20
CA GLN A 26 6.56 1.00 -8.51
C GLN A 26 5.75 1.55 -7.35
N ALA A 27 6.44 2.22 -6.41
CA ALA A 27 5.82 2.73 -5.21
C ALA A 27 4.67 3.58 -5.70
N ASP A 28 3.45 3.04 -5.55
CA ASP A 28 2.24 3.55 -6.16
C ASP A 28 2.24 5.06 -6.05
N ASP A 29 2.28 5.71 -7.20
CA ASP A 29 1.89 7.10 -7.46
C ASP A 29 1.87 7.92 -6.18
N GLY A 30 3.06 8.38 -5.76
CA GLY A 30 3.34 8.96 -4.44
C GLY A 30 2.47 10.16 -4.11
N TRP A 31 1.22 9.89 -3.73
CA TRP A 31 0.20 10.86 -3.39
C TRP A 31 0.53 11.59 -2.09
N TRP A 32 1.52 11.08 -1.36
CA TRP A 32 2.08 11.70 -0.20
C TRP A 32 2.98 12.89 -0.60
N PRO A 33 3.09 13.90 0.27
CA PRO A 33 3.86 15.11 -0.02
C PRO A 33 5.36 14.86 -0.15
N GLU A 34 6.05 15.86 -0.72
CA GLU A 34 7.49 15.84 -0.91
C GLU A 34 8.25 15.64 0.41
N GLY A 35 9.41 14.98 0.32
CA GLY A 35 10.23 14.62 1.48
C GLY A 35 9.89 13.25 2.09
N LEU A 36 8.84 12.57 1.58
CA LEU A 36 8.49 11.21 1.96
C LEU A 36 8.80 10.23 0.84
N SER A 37 9.60 9.21 1.16
CA SER A 37 10.05 8.18 0.23
C SER A 37 10.18 6.85 0.97
N ASN A 38 10.06 5.73 0.24
CA ASN A 38 10.18 4.38 0.78
C ASN A 38 9.24 4.10 1.96
N PRO A 39 7.91 4.09 1.74
CA PRO A 39 6.99 3.70 2.80
C PRO A 39 7.26 2.27 3.24
N SER A 40 7.23 2.03 4.55
CA SER A 40 7.42 0.69 5.13
C SER A 40 6.11 -0.10 5.21
N SER A 41 4.98 0.60 5.26
CA SER A 41 3.65 0.00 5.17
C SER A 41 2.71 0.99 4.49
N THR A 42 1.89 0.48 3.59
CA THR A 42 0.86 1.25 2.87
C THR A 42 -0.42 0.46 2.83
N GLY A 43 -1.55 1.14 2.83
CA GLY A 43 -2.83 0.47 2.61
C GLY A 43 -3.95 1.43 2.30
N ALA A 44 -5.04 0.87 1.78
CA ALA A 44 -6.26 1.59 1.47
C ALA A 44 -7.45 0.81 2.04
N GLN A 45 -8.30 1.50 2.81
CA GLN A 45 -9.54 0.94 3.33
C GLN A 45 -10.65 1.97 3.19
N ASN A 46 -11.70 1.63 2.42
CA ASN A 46 -12.75 2.57 2.01
C ASN A 46 -12.14 3.82 1.35
N ASP A 47 -12.56 5.02 1.76
CA ASP A 47 -12.03 6.31 1.27
C ASP A 47 -10.75 6.77 1.97
N LEU A 48 -10.13 5.93 2.81
CA LEU A 48 -8.90 6.27 3.53
C LEU A 48 -7.72 5.47 2.96
N GLN A 49 -6.70 6.19 2.52
CA GLN A 49 -5.39 5.63 2.17
C GLN A 49 -4.36 6.11 3.20
N TYR A 50 -3.44 5.23 3.58
CA TYR A 50 -2.35 5.57 4.48
C TYR A 50 -1.01 5.08 3.94
N ALA A 51 0.05 5.82 4.25
CA ALA A 51 1.43 5.45 3.98
C ALA A 51 2.29 5.81 5.19
N PHE A 52 2.95 4.80 5.75
CA PHE A 52 3.79 4.92 6.95
C PHE A 52 5.27 4.92 6.59
N PHE A 53 5.98 5.94 7.09
CA PHE A 53 7.36 6.26 6.79
C PHE A 53 8.19 6.26 8.09
N PRO A 54 8.73 5.11 8.53
CA PRO A 54 9.47 5.03 9.79
C PRO A 54 10.77 5.85 9.77
N GLN A 55 11.43 5.97 8.60
CA GLN A 55 12.66 6.75 8.46
C GLN A 55 12.41 8.24 8.72
N GLN A 56 11.30 8.78 8.21
CA GLN A 56 10.93 10.18 8.41
C GLN A 56 10.10 10.39 9.69
N ARG A 57 9.65 9.30 10.34
CA ARG A 57 8.69 9.32 11.47
C ARG A 57 7.39 10.02 11.08
N ARG A 58 6.88 9.64 9.90
CA ARG A 58 5.72 10.28 9.27
C ARG A 58 4.67 9.26 8.89
N LEU A 59 3.42 9.66 9.03
CA LEU A 59 2.27 8.96 8.49
C LEU A 59 1.52 9.93 7.58
N ALA A 60 1.46 9.63 6.29
CA ALA A 60 0.60 10.32 5.35
C ALA A 60 -0.76 9.62 5.34
N ILE A 61 -1.84 10.40 5.41
CA ILE A 61 -3.23 9.95 5.29
C ILE A 61 -3.88 10.74 4.18
N ARG A 62 -4.52 10.04 3.24
CA ARG A 62 -5.37 10.64 2.22
C ARG A 62 -6.80 10.20 2.46
N GLN A 63 -7.66 11.17 2.73
CA GLN A 63 -9.10 10.95 2.93
C GLN A 63 -9.88 12.04 2.20
N GLY A 64 -10.90 11.64 1.43
CA GLY A 64 -11.71 12.60 0.67
C GLY A 64 -10.90 13.46 -0.29
N GLY A 65 -9.82 12.91 -0.86
CA GLY A 65 -8.91 13.61 -1.78
C GLY A 65 -7.90 14.55 -1.12
N SER A 66 -8.02 14.83 0.18
CA SER A 66 -7.06 15.67 0.92
C SER A 66 -6.00 14.82 1.61
N VAL A 67 -4.74 15.25 1.52
CA VAL A 67 -3.60 14.59 2.16
C VAL A 67 -3.22 15.33 3.44
N GLN A 68 -3.02 14.60 4.52
CA GLN A 68 -2.53 15.12 5.80
C GLN A 68 -1.34 14.29 6.26
N GLN A 69 -0.36 14.95 6.87
CA GLN A 69 0.76 14.28 7.50
C GLN A 69 0.58 14.26 9.02
N TYR A 70 1.12 13.23 9.66
CA TYR A 70 1.12 13.07 11.11
C TYR A 70 2.49 12.64 11.59
N ASP A 71 2.89 13.13 12.76
CA ASP A 71 4.09 12.67 13.45
C ASP A 71 3.79 11.36 14.16
N THR A 72 4.56 10.32 13.84
CA THR A 72 4.42 8.99 14.44
C THR A 72 5.44 8.73 15.53
N GLY A 73 6.42 9.62 15.75
CA GLY A 73 7.58 9.32 16.58
C GLY A 73 8.22 7.98 16.20
N GLU A 74 8.28 7.07 17.15
CA GLU A 74 8.90 5.74 17.00
C GLU A 74 7.87 4.60 16.84
N LEU A 75 6.61 4.95 16.62
CA LEU A 75 5.55 3.96 16.39
C LEU A 75 5.86 3.19 15.11
N SER A 76 5.64 1.87 15.17
CA SER A 76 5.75 0.99 14.01
C SER A 76 4.36 0.55 13.57
N ILE A 77 3.83 1.19 12.52
CA ILE A 77 2.47 0.93 12.02
C ILE A 77 2.50 -0.23 11.02
N SER A 78 1.67 -1.25 11.27
CA SER A 78 1.52 -2.42 10.40
C SER A 78 0.21 -2.43 9.62
N GLY A 79 -0.82 -1.73 10.11
CA GLY A 79 -2.17 -1.77 9.53
C GLY A 79 -3.07 -0.65 10.03
N VAL A 80 -4.24 -0.55 9.41
CA VAL A 80 -5.34 0.33 9.85
C VAL A 80 -6.61 -0.50 10.09
N ALA A 81 -7.34 -0.16 11.14
CA ALA A 81 -8.67 -0.63 11.46
C ALA A 81 -9.60 0.58 11.58
N GLN A 82 -10.69 0.57 10.82
CA GLN A 82 -11.76 1.57 10.98
C GLN A 82 -12.80 1.04 11.96
N SER A 83 -13.16 1.84 12.98
CA SER A 83 -14.24 1.48 13.89
C SER A 83 -15.58 1.59 13.18
N GLN A 84 -16.34 0.49 13.16
CA GLN A 84 -17.66 0.39 12.52
C GLN A 84 -18.71 1.34 13.12
N SER A 85 -18.44 1.89 14.31
CA SER A 85 -19.32 2.83 15.02
C SER A 85 -19.32 4.25 14.41
N GLY A 86 -18.40 4.54 13.50
CA GLY A 86 -18.21 5.88 12.93
C GLY A 86 -18.26 5.92 11.42
N GLN A 87 -19.29 5.37 10.76
CA GLN A 87 -19.47 5.59 9.32
C GLN A 87 -19.95 7.05 9.09
N GLY A 88 -19.02 8.01 8.98
CA GLY A 88 -19.36 9.41 8.72
C GLY A 88 -18.16 10.37 8.81
N PRO A 89 -18.35 11.67 8.45
CA PRO A 89 -17.33 12.71 8.62
C PRO A 89 -17.05 12.90 10.13
N GLY A 90 -16.01 12.22 10.63
CA GLY A 90 -15.72 12.10 12.06
C GLY A 90 -15.22 10.71 12.49
N ALA A 91 -15.25 9.73 11.59
CA ALA A 91 -14.62 8.43 11.78
C ALA A 91 -13.13 8.62 12.15
N ASN A 92 -12.73 8.15 13.33
CA ASN A 92 -11.34 8.22 13.74
C ASN A 92 -10.68 6.87 13.46
N PRO A 93 -9.82 6.77 12.44
CA PRO A 93 -9.15 5.52 12.11
C PRO A 93 -8.16 5.15 13.22
N VAL A 94 -8.06 3.86 13.50
CA VAL A 94 -7.16 3.30 14.50
C VAL A 94 -6.08 2.53 13.76
N PHE A 95 -4.82 2.75 14.11
CA PHE A 95 -3.69 2.07 13.51
C PHE A 95 -3.19 0.98 14.43
N SER A 96 -2.95 -0.19 13.87
CA SER A 96 -2.30 -1.28 14.59
C SER A 96 -0.80 -1.04 14.58
N THR A 97 -0.19 -1.11 15.75
CA THR A 97 1.25 -0.98 15.96
C THR A 97 1.82 -2.18 16.69
N ALA A 98 3.14 -2.31 16.71
CA ALA A 98 3.82 -3.35 17.48
C ALA A 98 3.53 -3.30 18.99
N GLN A 99 3.18 -2.12 19.53
CA GLN A 99 2.88 -1.92 20.95
C GLN A 99 1.38 -1.92 21.28
N GLY A 100 0.50 -2.07 20.28
CA GLY A 100 -0.95 -1.98 20.44
C GLY A 100 -1.59 -1.04 19.42
N GLU A 101 -2.81 -0.58 19.70
CA GLU A 101 -3.57 0.27 18.80
C GLU A 101 -3.40 1.76 19.12
N VAL A 102 -3.26 2.60 18.11
CA VAL A 102 -3.14 4.06 18.23
C VAL A 102 -4.18 4.75 17.37
N ALA A 103 -4.95 5.66 17.94
CA ALA A 103 -5.94 6.42 17.19
C ALA A 103 -5.27 7.56 16.40
N LEU A 104 -5.76 7.86 15.18
CA LEU A 104 -5.24 8.96 14.38
C LEU A 104 -5.28 10.30 15.14
N SER A 105 -6.37 10.54 15.87
CA SER A 105 -6.55 11.75 16.68
C SER A 105 -5.53 11.90 17.80
N SER A 106 -4.83 10.84 18.22
CA SER A 106 -3.76 10.95 19.22
C SER A 106 -2.42 11.31 18.59
N LEU A 107 -2.29 11.19 17.27
CA LEU A 107 -1.09 11.61 16.55
C LEU A 107 -1.13 13.12 16.30
N ARG A 108 0.04 13.76 16.37
CA ARG A 108 0.16 15.18 16.06
C ARG A 108 0.06 15.36 14.54
N LYS A 109 -0.95 16.09 14.08
CA LYS A 109 -1.04 16.52 12.68
C LYS A 109 0.08 17.51 12.35
N LEU A 110 0.74 17.29 11.22
CA LEU A 110 1.75 18.14 10.62
C LEU A 110 1.09 18.89 9.46
N GLY A 111 1.19 20.22 9.50
CA GLY A 111 0.57 21.14 8.55
C GLY A 111 1.48 21.45 7.37
#